data_AF-A0A4Z2FGG5-F1
#
_entry.id   AF-A0A4Z2FGG5-F1
#
_cell.length_a   1.000
_cell.length_b   1.000
_cell.length_c   1.000
_cell.angle_alpha   90.00
_cell.angle_beta   90.00
_cell.angle_gamma   90.00
#
_symmetry.space_group_name_H-M   'P 1'
#
loop_
_entity.id
_entity.type
_entity.pdbx_description
1 polymer ?
#
loop_
_entity_poly.entity_id
_entity_poly.type
_entity_poly.pdbx_seq_one_letter_code
_entity_poly.pdbx_strand_id
1 'polypeptide(L)'
;MSEKVKHDLGTEEQVVLCDGMGNRLLDGRGTTGLMFWKQNDRRITALLYYRELIEQKKKRKGRIDDEHVKKVEKLLRAAEALSAVTQTLKELGDYARANHVNTVALTDPQLTTVRATFQCLICRDVMVVAQCCRSHIGCRMCVDRWTATNTDCPK
;
A
#
# COMPACT_ATOMS: atom_id res chain seq x y z
N MET A 1 47.50 -17.27 -17.12
CA MET A 1 47.92 -15.86 -17.38
C MET A 1 48.81 -15.30 -16.28
N SER A 2 48.53 -15.61 -15.02
CA SER A 2 49.31 -15.11 -13.87
C SER A 2 50.79 -15.51 -13.90
N GLU A 3 51.12 -16.72 -14.36
CA GLU A 3 52.52 -17.19 -14.49
C GLU A 3 53.34 -16.35 -15.48
N LYS A 4 52.74 -15.91 -16.59
CA LYS A 4 53.41 -15.03 -17.54
C LYS A 4 53.71 -13.67 -16.91
N VAL A 5 52.74 -13.11 -16.19
CA VAL A 5 52.92 -11.84 -15.48
C VAL A 5 53.97 -11.97 -14.36
N LYS A 6 53.99 -13.10 -13.66
CA LYS A 6 55.01 -13.42 -12.65
C LYS A 6 56.42 -13.42 -13.26
N HIS A 7 56.58 -14.10 -14.39
CA HIS A 7 57.83 -14.13 -15.15
C HIS A 7 58.25 -12.74 -15.65
N ASP A 8 57.32 -11.97 -16.24
CA ASP A 8 57.60 -10.63 -16.78
C ASP A 8 57.93 -9.59 -15.69
N LEU A 9 57.38 -9.78 -14.48
CA LEU A 9 57.69 -8.95 -13.31
C LEU A 9 58.97 -9.38 -12.57
N GLY A 10 59.57 -10.52 -12.94
CA GLY A 10 60.78 -11.04 -12.30
C GLY A 10 60.62 -11.31 -10.80
N THR A 11 59.40 -11.64 -10.36
CA THR A 11 59.10 -11.88 -8.93
C THR A 11 58.83 -13.36 -8.69
N GLU A 12 59.32 -13.88 -7.57
CA GLU A 12 58.99 -15.23 -7.11
C GLU A 12 57.70 -15.29 -6.29
N GLU A 13 57.14 -14.14 -5.92
CA GLU A 13 55.93 -14.02 -5.13
C GLU A 13 54.66 -14.42 -5.90
N GLN A 14 53.63 -14.82 -5.16
CA GLN A 14 52.34 -15.22 -5.75
C GLN A 14 51.59 -13.99 -6.31
N VAL A 15 51.50 -13.88 -7.62
CA VAL A 15 50.71 -12.85 -8.30
C VAL A 15 49.26 -13.31 -8.52
N VAL A 16 48.30 -12.51 -8.06
CA VAL A 16 46.87 -12.72 -8.32
C VAL A 16 46.35 -11.64 -9.25
N LEU A 17 45.80 -12.05 -10.40
CA LEU A 17 45.14 -11.16 -11.34
C LEU A 17 43.69 -10.91 -10.91
N CYS A 18 43.28 -9.64 -10.94
CA CYS A 18 41.94 -9.22 -10.58
C CYS A 18 41.31 -8.33 -11.65
N ASP A 19 39.98 -8.36 -11.73
CA ASP A 19 39.21 -7.41 -12.54
C ASP A 19 39.20 -5.99 -11.91
N GLY A 20 38.54 -5.05 -12.57
CA GLY A 20 38.41 -3.67 -12.09
C GLY A 20 37.62 -3.51 -10.78
N MET A 21 36.94 -4.56 -10.32
CA MET A 21 36.21 -4.62 -9.05
C MET A 21 37.03 -5.32 -7.93
N GLY A 22 38.21 -5.86 -8.28
CA GLY A 22 39.08 -6.59 -7.37
C GLY A 22 38.63 -8.03 -7.12
N ASN A 23 37.90 -8.64 -8.06
CA ASN A 23 37.61 -10.08 -8.04
C ASN A 23 38.73 -10.85 -8.72
N ARG A 24 39.15 -11.97 -8.12
CA ARG A 24 40.16 -12.85 -8.71
C ARG A 24 39.69 -13.39 -10.05
N LEU A 25 40.53 -13.21 -11.06
CA LEU A 25 40.39 -13.83 -12.37
C LEU A 25 40.82 -15.29 -12.27
N LEU A 26 39.94 -16.20 -12.69
CA LEU A 26 40.21 -17.63 -12.70
C LEU A 26 40.59 -18.03 -14.12
N ASP A 27 41.76 -18.64 -14.29
CA ASP A 27 42.17 -19.21 -15.57
C ASP A 27 41.32 -20.47 -15.86
N GLY A 28 40.44 -20.39 -16.86
CA GLY A 28 39.59 -21.51 -17.28
C GLY A 28 39.07 -21.33 -18.71
N ARG A 29 38.47 -22.40 -19.29
CA ARG A 29 37.97 -22.40 -20.68
C ARG A 29 37.01 -21.25 -21.03
N GLY A 30 36.27 -20.73 -20.04
CA GLY A 30 35.36 -19.59 -20.23
C GLY A 30 36.03 -18.21 -20.20
N THR A 31 37.31 -18.12 -19.84
CA THR A 31 38.03 -16.85 -19.61
C THR A 31 39.17 -16.61 -20.61
N THR A 32 39.42 -17.57 -21.51
CA THR A 32 40.49 -17.51 -22.50
C THR A 32 40.04 -16.91 -23.84
N GLY A 33 38.74 -16.69 -24.04
CA GLY A 33 38.17 -16.19 -25.29
C GLY A 33 38.03 -14.67 -25.34
N LEU A 34 38.22 -14.09 -26.53
CA LEU A 34 37.96 -12.65 -26.79
C LEU A 34 36.51 -12.23 -26.51
N MET A 35 35.57 -13.18 -26.54
CA MET A 35 34.16 -12.93 -26.20
C MET A 35 33.93 -12.71 -24.69
N PHE A 36 34.85 -13.21 -23.84
CA PHE A 36 34.80 -12.99 -22.39
C PHE A 36 35.32 -11.59 -22.03
N TRP A 37 36.39 -11.15 -22.69
CA TRP A 37 37.01 -9.85 -22.47
C TRP A 37 36.33 -8.80 -23.34
N LYS A 38 35.34 -8.08 -22.81
CA LYS A 38 34.79 -6.93 -23.54
C LYS A 38 35.87 -5.85 -23.66
N GLN A 39 35.87 -5.12 -24.77
CA GLN A 39 36.86 -4.07 -25.03
C GLN A 39 36.92 -2.97 -23.95
N ASN A 40 35.93 -2.90 -23.04
CA ASN A 40 35.87 -1.96 -21.91
C ASN A 40 36.21 -2.57 -20.54
N ASP A 41 36.57 -3.85 -20.44
CA ASP A 41 37.01 -4.50 -19.18
C ASP A 41 38.47 -4.12 -18.80
N ARG A 42 38.90 -2.90 -19.18
CA ARG A 42 40.29 -2.44 -19.38
C ARG A 42 41.17 -2.31 -18.13
N ARG A 43 40.76 -2.81 -16.96
CA ARG A 43 41.60 -2.72 -15.76
C ARG A 43 41.76 -4.09 -15.11
N ILE A 44 42.67 -4.87 -15.67
CA ILE A 44 43.24 -6.03 -15.00
C ILE A 44 44.36 -5.53 -14.09
N THR A 45 44.25 -5.81 -12.80
CA THR A 45 45.27 -5.43 -11.81
C THR A 45 45.98 -6.68 -11.33
N ALA A 46 47.32 -6.64 -11.31
CA ALA A 46 48.15 -7.67 -10.70
C ALA A 46 48.42 -7.29 -9.24
N LEU A 47 48.06 -8.17 -8.31
CA LEU A 47 48.18 -7.93 -6.87
C LEU A 47 49.05 -9.02 -6.22
N LEU A 48 50.03 -8.58 -5.43
CA LEU A 48 50.88 -9.45 -4.60
C LEU A 48 50.24 -9.73 -3.24
N TYR A 49 49.51 -8.75 -2.68
CA TYR A 49 48.89 -8.81 -1.35
C TYR A 49 47.37 -9.05 -1.40
N TYR A 50 46.92 -9.96 -2.27
CA TYR A 50 45.48 -10.19 -2.48
C TYR A 50 44.74 -10.64 -1.20
N ARG A 51 45.38 -11.45 -0.34
CA ARG A 51 44.77 -11.96 0.88
C ARG A 51 44.41 -10.83 1.86
N GLU A 52 45.33 -9.89 2.08
CA GLU A 52 45.15 -8.75 2.98
C GLU A 52 44.01 -7.84 2.51
N LEU A 53 43.91 -7.61 1.19
CA LEU A 53 42.80 -6.85 0.60
C LEU A 53 41.44 -7.53 0.81
N ILE A 54 41.38 -8.85 0.68
CA ILE A 54 40.15 -9.62 0.95
C ILE A 54 39.80 -9.58 2.42
N GLU A 55 40.77 -9.68 3.32
CA GLU A 55 40.53 -9.56 4.76
C GLU A 55 40.02 -8.17 5.15
N GLN A 56 40.58 -7.10 4.57
CA GLN A 56 40.07 -5.74 4.76
C GLN A 56 38.66 -5.56 4.20
N LYS A 57 38.37 -6.11 3.01
CA LYS A 57 37.02 -6.10 2.43
C LYS A 57 36.03 -6.87 3.31
N LYS A 58 36.42 -8.03 3.86
CA LYS A 58 35.59 -8.81 4.78
C LYS A 58 35.32 -8.07 6.09
N LYS A 59 36.34 -7.43 6.68
CA LYS A 59 36.19 -6.58 7.88
C LYS A 59 35.20 -5.43 7.64
N ARG A 60 35.20 -4.83 6.45
CA ARG A 60 34.21 -3.80 6.07
C ARG A 60 32.80 -4.37 5.88
N LYS A 61 32.67 -5.58 5.32
CA LYS A 61 31.37 -6.23 5.03
C LYS A 61 30.74 -6.92 6.25
N GLY A 62 31.50 -7.14 7.32
CA GLY A 62 31.01 -7.72 8.58
C GLY A 62 30.16 -6.79 9.44
N ARG A 63 30.02 -5.51 9.06
CA ARG A 63 28.99 -4.62 9.61
C ARG A 63 27.73 -4.85 8.80
N ILE A 64 26.89 -5.80 9.22
CA ILE A 64 25.46 -5.68 8.91
C ILE A 64 25.09 -4.33 9.50
N ASP A 65 24.80 -3.38 8.63
CA ASP A 65 24.47 -2.03 9.01
C ASP A 65 23.22 -2.09 9.89
N ASP A 66 23.33 -1.66 11.14
CA ASP A 66 22.24 -1.68 12.12
C ASP A 66 20.98 -0.98 11.58
N GLU A 67 21.15 -0.06 10.62
CA GLU A 67 20.05 0.57 9.91
C GLU A 67 19.24 -0.43 9.06
N HIS A 68 19.88 -1.42 8.44
CA HIS A 68 19.21 -2.47 7.68
C HIS A 68 18.45 -3.43 8.60
N VAL A 69 19.00 -3.77 9.77
CA VAL A 69 18.30 -4.60 10.77
C VAL A 69 17.05 -3.88 11.27
N LYS A 70 17.18 -2.60 11.64
CA LYS A 70 16.04 -1.75 12.06
C LYS A 70 14.98 -1.61 10.98
N LYS A 71 15.38 -1.49 9.70
CA LYS A 71 14.43 -1.46 8.57
C LYS A 71 13.65 -2.77 8.45
N VAL A 72 14.31 -3.92 8.59
CA VAL A 72 13.64 -5.22 8.54
C VAL A 72 12.66 -5.40 9.70
N GLU A 73 13.05 -5.04 10.92
CA GLU A 73 12.15 -5.09 12.08
C GLU A 73 10.93 -4.19 11.93
N LYS A 74 11.11 -2.98 11.37
CA LYS A 74 10.01 -2.05 11.08
C LYS A 74 9.04 -2.64 10.06
N LEU A 75 9.54 -3.31 9.03
CA LEU A 75 8.71 -3.95 8.01
C LEU A 75 7.93 -5.13 8.57
N LEU A 76 8.53 -5.94 9.46
CA LEU A 76 7.85 -7.04 10.14
C LEU A 76 6.67 -6.54 10.99
N ARG A 77 6.88 -5.53 11.82
CA ARG A 77 5.81 -4.94 12.64
C ARG A 77 4.69 -4.34 11.78
N ALA A 78 5.04 -3.68 10.67
CA ALA A 78 4.05 -3.15 9.75
C ALA A 78 3.21 -4.27 9.10
N ALA A 79 3.86 -5.37 8.67
CA ALA A 79 3.18 -6.52 8.09
C ALA A 79 2.22 -7.21 9.08
N GLU A 80 2.61 -7.33 10.35
CA GLU A 80 1.74 -7.85 11.42
C GLU A 80 0.54 -6.93 11.70
N ALA A 81 0.74 -5.61 11.68
CA ALA A 81 -0.38 -4.67 11.84
C ALA A 81 -1.36 -4.73 10.66
N LEU A 82 -0.87 -4.95 9.45
CA LEU A 82 -1.68 -5.09 8.23
C LEU A 82 -2.60 -6.30 8.26
N SER A 83 -2.14 -7.45 8.77
CA SER A 83 -2.99 -8.65 8.88
C SER A 83 -4.12 -8.44 9.89
N ALA A 84 -3.84 -7.78 11.02
CA ALA A 84 -4.85 -7.41 12.01
C ALA A 84 -5.90 -6.45 11.42
N VAL A 85 -5.48 -5.40 10.70
CA VAL A 85 -6.41 -4.45 10.03
C VAL A 85 -7.28 -5.15 9.00
N THR A 86 -6.71 -6.09 8.23
CA THR A 86 -7.46 -6.86 7.22
C THR A 86 -8.54 -7.72 7.87
N GLN A 87 -8.23 -8.34 9.02
CA GLN A 87 -9.19 -9.13 9.79
C GLN A 87 -10.33 -8.26 10.34
N THR A 88 -10.02 -7.09 10.93
CA THR A 88 -11.05 -6.16 11.43
C THR A 88 -11.96 -5.64 10.31
N LEU A 89 -11.40 -5.32 9.13
CA LEU A 89 -12.21 -4.91 7.97
C LEU A 89 -13.13 -6.02 7.48
N LYS A 90 -12.67 -7.27 7.53
CA LYS A 90 -13.49 -8.43 7.18
C LYS A 90 -14.65 -8.61 8.16
N GLU A 91 -14.38 -8.53 9.46
CA GLU A 91 -15.40 -8.62 10.51
C GLU A 91 -16.41 -7.48 10.43
N LEU A 92 -15.96 -6.26 10.18
CA LEU A 92 -16.84 -5.10 9.92
C LEU A 92 -17.69 -5.30 8.66
N GLY A 93 -17.12 -5.84 7.58
CA GLY A 93 -17.84 -6.16 6.36
C GLY A 93 -18.87 -7.28 6.56
N ASP A 94 -18.54 -8.30 7.33
CA ASP A 94 -19.46 -9.39 7.70
C ASP A 94 -20.59 -8.87 8.58
N TYR A 95 -20.28 -8.04 9.57
CA TYR A 95 -21.27 -7.38 10.41
C TYR A 95 -22.19 -6.45 9.60
N ALA A 96 -21.63 -5.64 8.70
CA ALA A 96 -22.40 -4.77 7.83
C ALA A 96 -23.30 -5.55 6.87
N ARG A 97 -22.85 -6.70 6.36
CA ARG A 97 -23.67 -7.60 5.52
C ARG A 97 -24.77 -8.29 6.31
N ALA A 98 -24.45 -8.80 7.51
CA ALA A 98 -25.43 -9.45 8.38
C ALA A 98 -26.52 -8.48 8.85
N ASN A 99 -26.17 -7.20 9.03
CA ASN A 99 -27.09 -6.13 9.44
C ASN A 99 -27.49 -5.20 8.29
N HIS A 100 -27.28 -5.60 7.02
CA HIS A 100 -27.61 -4.78 5.85
C HIS A 100 -29.13 -4.56 5.68
N VAL A 101 -29.93 -5.40 6.34
CA VAL A 101 -31.39 -5.34 6.30
C VAL A 101 -31.89 -4.56 7.52
N ASN A 102 -31.70 -3.24 7.50
CA ASN A 102 -32.44 -2.30 8.33
C ASN A 102 -33.77 -1.87 7.67
N THR A 103 -34.34 -2.69 6.77
CA THR A 103 -35.77 -2.57 6.52
C THR A 103 -36.46 -3.07 7.78
N VAL A 104 -36.78 -2.14 8.68
CA VAL A 104 -37.81 -2.35 9.69
C VAL A 104 -39.03 -2.80 8.90
N ALA A 105 -39.32 -4.10 8.92
CA ALA A 105 -40.55 -4.64 8.37
C ALA A 105 -41.65 -4.15 9.30
N LEU A 106 -42.15 -2.95 9.02
CA LEU A 106 -43.27 -2.37 9.72
C LEU A 106 -44.46 -3.32 9.51
N THR A 107 -45.08 -3.74 10.60
CA THR A 107 -46.35 -4.47 10.53
C THR A 107 -47.40 -3.57 9.86
N ASP A 108 -48.43 -4.14 9.23
CA ASP A 108 -49.53 -3.38 8.62
C ASP A 108 -50.10 -2.24 9.51
N PRO A 109 -50.32 -2.43 10.83
CA PRO A 109 -50.75 -1.32 11.71
C PRO A 109 -49.68 -0.24 11.89
N GLN A 110 -48.38 -0.59 11.91
CA GLN A 110 -47.29 0.39 11.97
C GLN A 110 -47.16 1.17 10.66
N LEU A 111 -47.29 0.50 9.50
CA LEU A 111 -47.36 1.15 8.19
C LEU A 111 -48.54 2.12 8.10
N THR A 112 -49.69 1.72 8.62
CA THR A 112 -50.89 2.56 8.63
C THR A 112 -50.68 3.80 9.48
N THR A 113 -50.06 3.64 10.66
CA THR A 113 -49.74 4.76 11.57
C THR A 113 -48.73 5.72 10.93
N VAL A 114 -47.65 5.19 10.34
CA VAL A 114 -46.64 6.01 9.64
C VAL A 114 -47.27 6.76 8.47
N ARG A 115 -48.07 6.08 7.63
CA ARG A 115 -48.77 6.72 6.52
C ARG A 115 -49.71 7.82 7.01
N ALA A 116 -50.48 7.60 8.07
CA ALA A 116 -51.37 8.61 8.64
C ALA A 116 -50.61 9.85 9.12
N THR A 117 -49.44 9.68 9.73
CA THR A 117 -48.55 10.80 10.12
C THR A 117 -48.04 11.58 8.91
N PHE A 118 -47.91 10.91 7.76
CA PHE A 118 -47.40 11.48 6.51
C PHE A 118 -48.50 11.81 5.46
N GLN A 119 -49.74 12.03 5.89
CA GLN A 119 -50.88 12.43 5.04
C GLN A 119 -51.25 13.91 5.18
N CYS A 120 -51.40 14.61 4.05
CA CYS A 120 -51.81 16.00 4.02
C CYS A 120 -53.06 16.25 4.87
N LEU A 121 -52.99 17.24 5.78
CA LEU A 121 -54.13 17.60 6.65
C LEU A 121 -55.40 18.00 5.88
N ILE A 122 -55.26 18.46 4.63
CA ILE A 122 -56.37 18.94 3.80
C ILE A 122 -56.96 17.81 2.93
N CYS A 123 -56.14 17.10 2.16
CA CYS A 123 -56.62 16.09 1.19
C CYS A 123 -56.34 14.64 1.57
N ARG A 124 -55.61 14.38 2.66
CA ARG A 124 -55.16 13.06 3.13
C ARG A 124 -54.28 12.27 2.14
N ASP A 125 -53.61 12.97 1.23
CA ASP A 125 -52.66 12.41 0.27
C ASP A 125 -51.19 12.66 0.68
N VAL A 126 -50.21 12.09 -0.04
CA VAL A 126 -48.78 12.11 0.31
C VAL A 126 -48.22 13.54 0.44
N MET A 127 -47.43 13.74 1.50
CA MET A 127 -47.00 15.06 2.01
C MET A 127 -45.76 15.70 1.35
N VAL A 128 -45.70 17.04 1.44
CA VAL A 128 -44.50 17.89 1.30
C VAL A 128 -44.45 18.86 2.51
N VAL A 129 -43.26 19.25 2.99
CA VAL A 129 -43.13 20.13 4.17
C VAL A 129 -43.32 21.60 3.76
N ALA A 130 -44.14 22.35 4.51
CA ALA A 130 -44.40 23.78 4.27
C ALA A 130 -43.50 24.71 5.13
N GLN A 131 -43.21 25.91 4.62
CA GLN A 131 -42.20 26.83 5.19
C GLN A 131 -42.67 27.72 6.35
N CYS A 132 -43.98 27.97 6.52
CA CYS A 132 -44.49 29.05 7.38
C CYS A 132 -44.18 28.90 8.88
N CYS A 133 -44.02 27.68 9.37
CA CYS A 133 -43.85 27.38 10.81
C CYS A 133 -42.89 26.19 11.04
N ARG A 134 -42.21 25.73 9.99
CA ARG A 134 -41.28 24.58 9.99
C ARG A 134 -41.85 23.27 10.53
N SER A 135 -43.18 23.18 10.69
CA SER A 135 -43.86 22.06 11.35
C SER A 135 -45.09 21.56 10.61
N HIS A 136 -45.54 22.26 9.55
CA HIS A 136 -46.74 21.87 8.82
C HIS A 136 -46.45 20.95 7.66
N ILE A 137 -47.37 20.00 7.49
CA ILE A 137 -47.20 18.92 6.55
C ILE A 137 -48.47 18.75 5.69
N GLY A 138 -48.32 18.99 4.39
CA GLY A 138 -49.42 19.02 3.44
C GLY A 138 -48.93 18.87 2.01
N CYS A 139 -49.76 18.43 1.07
CA CYS A 139 -49.33 18.43 -0.33
C CYS A 139 -49.19 19.89 -0.80
N ARG A 140 -48.24 20.14 -1.70
CA ARG A 140 -47.91 21.49 -2.18
C ARG A 140 -49.13 22.27 -2.65
N MET A 141 -50.01 21.63 -3.43
CA MET A 141 -51.23 22.27 -3.95
C MET A 141 -52.17 22.77 -2.85
N CYS A 142 -52.36 21.97 -1.80
CA CYS A 142 -53.24 22.34 -0.69
C CYS A 142 -52.64 23.48 0.15
N VAL A 143 -51.33 23.45 0.39
CA VAL A 143 -50.62 24.51 1.12
C VAL A 143 -50.64 25.83 0.34
N ASP A 144 -50.34 25.79 -0.96
CA ASP A 144 -50.31 26.99 -1.82
C ASP A 144 -51.69 27.64 -1.87
N ARG A 145 -52.76 26.83 -2.00
CA ARG A 145 -54.14 27.34 -2.02
C ARG A 145 -54.58 27.91 -0.67
N TRP A 146 -54.18 27.26 0.42
CA TRP A 146 -54.52 27.70 1.77
C TRP A 146 -53.83 29.03 2.11
N THR A 147 -52.53 29.15 1.83
CA THR A 147 -51.76 30.38 2.08
C THR A 147 -52.20 31.56 1.22
N ALA A 148 -52.76 31.30 0.02
CA ALA A 148 -53.36 32.34 -0.80
C ALA A 148 -54.69 32.90 -0.22
N THR A 149 -55.35 32.16 0.66
CA THR A 149 -56.71 32.49 1.15
C THR A 149 -56.78 32.76 2.64
N ASN A 150 -55.81 32.29 3.42
CA ASN A 150 -55.79 32.36 4.87
C ASN A 150 -54.42 32.84 5.36
N THR A 151 -54.42 33.69 6.37
CA THR A 151 -53.20 34.14 7.08
C THR A 151 -52.75 33.16 8.15
N ASP A 152 -53.64 32.25 8.57
CA ASP A 152 -53.39 31.27 9.61
C ASP A 152 -53.02 29.90 9.04
N CYS A 153 -52.39 29.06 9.86
CA CYS A 153 -52.06 27.69 9.47
C CYS A 153 -53.29 26.75 9.57
N PRO A 154 -53.44 25.77 8.67
CA PRO A 154 -54.53 24.80 8.75
C PRO A 154 -54.38 23.92 9.99
N LYS A 155 -55.49 23.71 10.72
CA LYS A 155 -55.55 22.87 11.94
C LYS A 155 -55.91 21.43 11.63
#